data_AF-A0A1M6SV17-F1
#
_entry.id   AF-A0A1M6SV17-F1
#
_cell.length_a   1.000
_cell.length_b   1.000
_cell.length_c   1.000
_cell.angle_alpha   90.00
_cell.angle_beta   90.00
_cell.angle_gamma   90.00
#
_symmetry.space_group_name_H-M   'P 1'
#
loop_
_entity.id
_entity.type
_entity.pdbx_description
1 polymer ?
#
loop_
_entity_poly.entity_id
_entity_poly.type
_entity_poly.pdbx_seq_one_letter_code
_entity_poly.pdbx_strand_id
1 'polypeptide(L)'
;MQPITQSNLHQHLISLYNEHPALRKGKLTTYPDNDVLVFEKADDAERFLILVNVRNEAKTVAVPGDWKKLGETITLKPFEYRIEKF
;
A
#
# COMPACT_ATOMS: atom_id res chain seq x y z
N MET A 1 -16.58 -18.45 13.18
CA MET A 1 -15.72 -17.43 12.55
C MET A 1 -15.71 -16.22 13.48
N GLN A 2 -14.60 -15.96 14.19
CA GLN A 2 -14.51 -14.74 14.99
C GLN A 2 -14.14 -13.55 14.10
N PRO A 3 -14.72 -12.36 14.32
CA PRO A 3 -14.38 -11.18 13.55
C PRO A 3 -12.92 -10.82 13.83
N ILE A 4 -12.18 -10.40 12.79
CA ILE A 4 -10.86 -9.82 12.96
C ILE A 4 -11.07 -8.52 13.74
N THR A 5 -10.86 -8.56 15.06
CA THR A 5 -10.92 -7.38 15.91
C THR A 5 -9.89 -6.38 15.40
N GLN A 6 -10.29 -5.12 15.19
CA GLN A 6 -9.46 -4.00 14.75
C GLN A 6 -8.08 -3.89 15.47
N SER A 7 -7.92 -4.49 16.66
CA SER A 7 -6.65 -4.61 17.37
C SER A 7 -5.57 -5.38 16.59
N ASN A 8 -5.94 -6.42 15.84
CA ASN A 8 -4.97 -7.31 15.18
C ASN A 8 -4.38 -6.68 13.91
N LEU A 9 -5.15 -5.80 13.25
CA LEU A 9 -4.69 -5.08 12.07
C LEU A 9 -3.56 -4.10 12.41
N HIS A 10 -3.76 -3.27 13.44
CA HIS A 10 -2.76 -2.29 13.85
C HIS A 10 -1.47 -2.97 14.32
N GLN A 11 -1.58 -4.07 15.07
CA GLN A 11 -0.43 -4.86 15.47
C GLN A 11 0.33 -5.41 14.26
N HIS A 12 -0.38 -5.96 13.27
CA HIS A 12 0.24 -6.44 12.03
C HIS A 12 0.97 -5.33 11.27
N LEU A 13 0.36 -4.15 11.11
CA LEU A 13 0.98 -3.01 10.45
C LEU A 13 2.21 -2.49 11.21
N ILE A 14 2.16 -2.46 12.54
CA ILE A 14 3.30 -2.07 13.38
C ILE A 14 4.44 -3.10 13.26
N SER A 15 4.13 -4.39 13.27
CA SER A 15 5.13 -5.44 13.05
C SER A 15 5.79 -5.30 11.69
N LEU A 16 5.00 -5.16 10.61
CA LEU A 16 5.50 -4.93 9.25
C LEU A 16 6.41 -3.69 9.19
N TYR A 17 5.99 -2.59 9.81
CA TYR A 17 6.75 -1.34 9.87
C TYR A 17 8.09 -1.48 10.61
N ASN A 18 8.15 -2.32 11.64
CA ASN A 18 9.36 -2.57 12.41
C ASN A 18 10.30 -3.57 11.72
N GLU A 19 9.75 -4.55 11.03
CA GLU A 19 10.49 -5.60 10.32
C GLU A 19 11.17 -5.07 9.05
N HIS A 20 10.59 -4.05 8.42
CA HIS A 20 11.06 -3.52 7.14
C HIS A 20 11.58 -2.08 7.28
N PRO A 21 12.91 -1.87 7.39
CA PRO A 21 13.51 -0.53 7.45
C PRO A 21 13.10 0.38 6.29
N ALA A 22 12.86 -0.16 5.09
CA ALA A 22 12.37 0.59 3.94
C ALA A 22 11.04 1.31 4.23
N LEU A 23 10.10 0.65 4.92
CA LEU A 23 8.81 1.26 5.32
C LEU A 23 8.99 2.35 6.38
N ARG A 24 9.99 2.20 7.26
CA ARG A 24 10.27 3.19 8.33
C ARG A 24 11.07 4.39 7.84
N LYS A 25 12.19 4.16 7.17
CA LYS A 25 13.22 5.17 6.84
C LYS A 25 13.52 5.30 5.36
N GLY A 26 12.99 4.39 4.52
CA GLY A 26 13.23 4.42 3.09
C GLY A 26 12.74 5.71 2.44
N LYS A 27 13.30 6.02 1.27
CA LYS A 27 12.86 7.11 0.41
C LYS A 27 11.38 6.96 0.07
N LEU A 28 10.65 8.07 0.16
CA LEU A 28 9.26 8.16 -0.26
C LEU A 28 9.19 8.69 -1.69
N THR A 29 8.49 7.97 -2.57
CA THR A 29 8.16 8.43 -3.93
C THR A 29 6.64 8.43 -4.06
N THR A 30 6.03 9.57 -4.38
CA THR A 30 4.58 9.69 -4.49
C THR A 30 4.12 9.54 -5.94
N TYR A 31 2.96 8.92 -6.12
CA TYR A 31 2.27 8.81 -7.40
C TYR A 31 0.88 9.45 -7.24
N PRO A 32 0.72 10.74 -7.60
CA PRO A 32 -0.50 11.47 -7.31
C PRO A 32 -1.72 10.88 -8.02
N ASP A 33 -2.81 10.70 -7.28
CA ASP A 33 -4.15 10.40 -7.79
C ASP A 33 -5.18 11.07 -6.87
N ASN A 34 -6.36 11.39 -7.42
CA ASN A 34 -7.39 12.14 -6.70
C ASN A 34 -8.15 11.29 -5.68
N ASP A 35 -8.21 9.97 -5.86
CA ASP A 35 -9.10 9.06 -5.14
C ASP A 35 -8.35 7.95 -4.41
N VAL A 36 -7.14 7.62 -4.85
CA VAL A 36 -6.28 6.60 -4.24
C VAL A 36 -4.95 7.22 -3.85
N LEU A 37 -4.58 7.13 -2.58
CA LEU A 37 -3.24 7.49 -2.13
C LEU A 37 -2.26 6.41 -2.62
N VAL A 38 -1.37 6.75 -3.54
CA VAL A 38 -0.36 5.82 -4.07
C VAL A 38 1.04 6.35 -3.81
N PHE A 39 1.87 5.55 -3.15
CA PHE A 39 3.27 5.90 -2.91
C PHE A 39 4.15 4.66 -2.74
N GLU A 40 5.42 4.83 -3.02
CA GLU A 40 6.45 3.84 -2.79
C GLU A 40 7.33 4.23 -1.61
N LYS A 41 7.72 3.24 -0.82
CA LYS A 41 8.76 3.33 0.21
C LYS A 41 9.88 2.35 -0.14
N ALA A 42 11.09 2.86 -0.27
CA ALA A 42 12.23 2.08 -0.76
C ALA A 42 13.53 2.41 -0.01
N ASP A 43 14.34 1.40 0.28
CA ASP A 43 15.75 1.55 0.59
C ASP A 43 16.60 0.73 -0.39
N ASP A 44 17.89 0.53 -0.09
CA ASP A 44 18.80 -0.21 -0.97
C ASP A 44 18.48 -1.73 -1.04
N ALA A 45 17.68 -2.25 -0.11
CA ALA A 45 17.37 -3.67 0.00
C ALA A 45 15.95 -4.01 -0.46
N GLU A 46 14.97 -3.16 -0.16
CA GLU A 46 13.56 -3.48 -0.35
C GLU A 46 12.77 -2.30 -0.93
N ARG A 47 11.76 -2.61 -1.73
CA ARG A 47 10.80 -1.64 -2.26
C ARG A 47 9.38 -2.10 -1.95
N PHE A 48 8.53 -1.17 -1.54
CA PHE A 48 7.12 -1.39 -1.23
C PHE A 48 6.24 -0.39 -1.97
N LEU A 49 5.18 -0.85 -2.61
CA LEU A 49 4.11 -0.01 -3.14
C LEU A 49 2.91 -0.05 -2.20
N ILE A 50 2.45 1.12 -1.76
CA ILE A 50 1.30 1.28 -0.90
C ILE A 50 0.20 1.96 -1.71
N LEU A 51 -0.99 1.38 -1.69
CA LEU A 51 -2.20 1.94 -2.30
C LEU A 51 -3.31 1.99 -1.26
N VAL A 52 -3.96 3.14 -1.08
CA VAL A 52 -5.08 3.29 -0.15
C VAL A 52 -6.22 4.04 -0.83
N ASN A 53 -7.37 3.37 -1.00
CA ASN A 53 -8.56 4.04 -1.47
C ASN A 53 -9.13 4.93 -0.36
N VAL A 54 -9.20 6.24 -0.60
CA VAL A 54 -9.71 7.21 0.39
C VAL A 54 -11.19 7.56 0.17
N ARG A 55 -11.88 6.82 -0.71
CA ARG A 55 -13.28 7.02 -1.07
C ARG A 55 -14.15 5.89 -0.55
N ASN A 56 -15.42 6.21 -0.30
CA ASN A 56 -16.47 5.26 0.07
C ASN A 56 -17.09 4.55 -1.15
N GLU A 57 -16.32 4.38 -2.22
CA GLU A 57 -16.74 3.69 -3.44
C GLU A 57 -15.53 2.95 -4.03
N ALA A 58 -15.78 1.95 -4.89
CA ALA A 58 -14.68 1.24 -5.54
C ALA A 58 -13.95 2.18 -6.50
N LYS A 59 -12.62 2.18 -6.45
CA LYS A 59 -11.76 3.03 -7.28
C LYS A 59 -10.72 2.19 -7.99
N THR A 60 -10.44 2.57 -9.24
CA THR A 60 -9.42 1.94 -10.07
C THR A 60 -8.35 2.95 -10.34
N VAL A 61 -7.10 2.58 -10.06
CA VAL A 61 -5.92 3.45 -10.25
C VAL A 61 -4.92 2.75 -11.16
N ALA A 62 -4.19 3.53 -11.95
CA ALA A 62 -3.09 3.03 -12.77
C ALA A 62 -1.91 2.59 -11.88
N VAL A 63 -1.28 1.49 -12.24
CA VAL A 63 -0.09 0.99 -11.52
C VAL A 63 1.16 1.72 -12.03
N PRO A 64 1.99 2.30 -11.14
CA PRO A 64 3.10 3.14 -11.57
C PRO A 64 4.35 2.37 -12.00
N GLY A 65 4.98 2.81 -13.10
CA GLY A 65 6.36 2.46 -13.46
C GLY A 65 6.68 0.96 -13.43
N ASP A 66 7.72 0.59 -12.70
CA ASP A 66 8.23 -0.79 -12.56
C ASP A 66 7.23 -1.75 -11.89
N TRP A 67 6.18 -1.22 -11.27
CA TRP A 67 5.17 -2.03 -10.58
C TRP A 67 4.15 -2.67 -11.51
N LYS A 68 4.21 -2.39 -12.83
CA LYS A 68 3.30 -2.97 -13.84
C LYS A 68 3.25 -4.50 -13.87
N LYS A 69 4.19 -5.20 -13.21
CA LYS A 69 4.06 -6.65 -12.93
C LYS A 69 2.78 -7.02 -12.15
N LEU A 70 2.19 -6.06 -11.43
CA LEU A 70 0.92 -6.20 -10.72
C LEU A 70 -0.31 -6.01 -11.64
N GLY A 71 -0.10 -5.64 -12.91
CA GLY A 71 -1.12 -5.27 -13.88
C GLY A 71 -1.05 -3.79 -14.29
N GLU A 72 -1.84 -3.40 -15.28
CA GLU A 72 -1.94 -2.00 -15.73
C GLU A 72 -2.73 -1.12 -14.74
N THR A 73 -3.73 -1.71 -14.09
CA THR A 73 -4.60 -1.03 -13.13
C THR A 73 -4.96 -1.95 -11.97
N ILE A 74 -5.20 -1.37 -10.80
CA ILE A 74 -5.71 -2.09 -9.62
C ILE A 74 -7.02 -1.44 -9.18
N THR A 75 -8.04 -2.28 -8.96
CA THR A 75 -9.30 -1.87 -8.34
C THR A 75 -9.29 -2.18 -6.85
N LEU A 76 -9.59 -1.15 -6.05
CA LEU A 76 -9.69 -1.20 -4.59
C LEU A 76 -11.14 -0.97 -4.17
N LYS A 77 -11.64 -1.79 -3.24
CA LYS A 77 -12.92 -1.58 -2.57
C LYS A 77 -12.90 -0.30 -1.73
N PRO A 78 -14.07 0.21 -1.30
CA PRO A 78 -14.14 1.34 -0.37
C PRO A 78 -13.20 1.15 0.83
N PHE A 79 -12.31 2.12 1.07
CA PHE A 79 -11.34 2.10 2.16
C PHE A 79 -10.38 0.90 2.21
N GLU A 80 -10.26 0.14 1.12
CA GLU A 80 -9.26 -0.92 0.99
C GLU A 80 -7.87 -0.32 0.85
N TYR A 81 -6.89 -0.98 1.48
CA TYR A 81 -5.49 -0.72 1.25
C TYR A 81 -4.78 -1.97 0.74
N ARG A 82 -3.69 -1.78 0.00
CA ARG A 82 -2.76 -2.85 -0.41
C ARG A 82 -1.33 -2.41 -0.17
N ILE A 83 -0.50 -3.38 0.20
CA ILE A 83 0.93 -3.22 0.38
C ILE A 83 1.59 -4.34 -0.40
N GLU A 84 2.31 -3.98 -1.46
CA GLU A 84 2.97 -4.91 -2.36
C GLU A 84 4.48 -4.78 -2.18
N LYS A 85 5.18 -5.91 -2.00
CA LYS A 85 6.64 -5.95 -1.87
C LYS A 85 7.25 -6.38 -3.21
N PHE A 86 8.35 -5.72 -3.60
CA PHE A 86 9.09 -6.13 -4.80
C PHE A 86 9.98 -7.33 -4.55
#